data_AF-A0AAT9LR75-F1
#
_entry.id   AF-A0AAT9LR75-F1
#
_cell.length_a   1.000
_cell.length_b   1.000
_cell.length_c   1.000
_cell.angle_alpha   90.00
_cell.angle_beta   90.00
_cell.angle_gamma   90.00
#
_symmetry.space_group_name_H-M   'P 1'
#
loop_
_entity.id
_entity.type
_entity.pdbx_description
1 polymer ?
#
loop_
_entity_poly.entity_id
_entity_poly.type
_entity_poly.pdbx_seq_one_letter_code
_entity_poly.pdbx_strand_id
1 'polypeptide(L)'
;MTDASAQAAQVLRAVEAQAAGHLVNVDYLGESCRDADRAVAETQVFLDAATRLPAGCAISLDLSHIGLAVDPDLALDNALRIARATADTGREMVISAEGSDRADAAGPN
;
A
#
# COMPACT_ATOMS: atom_id res chain seq x y z
N MET A 1 -4.96 -9.94 -10.52
CA MET A 1 -5.89 -10.83 -9.79
C MET A 1 -5.06 -11.79 -8.97
N THR A 2 -4.68 -11.39 -7.76
CA THR A 2 -3.88 -12.22 -6.87
C THR A 2 -4.76 -13.34 -6.34
N ASP A 3 -4.24 -14.57 -6.35
CA ASP A 3 -4.91 -15.75 -5.82
C ASP A 3 -5.22 -15.54 -4.32
N ALA A 4 -6.48 -15.68 -3.92
CA ALA A 4 -6.91 -15.53 -2.52
C ALA A 4 -6.17 -16.50 -1.58
N SER A 5 -5.74 -17.66 -2.08
CA SER A 5 -4.92 -18.60 -1.33
C SER A 5 -3.50 -18.07 -1.09
N ALA A 6 -2.92 -17.36 -2.06
CA ALA A 6 -1.62 -16.72 -1.93
C ALA A 6 -1.66 -15.56 -0.91
N GLN A 7 -2.74 -14.77 -0.93
CA GLN A 7 -2.95 -13.72 0.08
C GLN A 7 -3.11 -14.30 1.48
N ALA A 8 -3.87 -15.39 1.64
CA ALA A 8 -4.01 -16.07 2.93
C ALA A 8 -2.66 -16.62 3.44
N ALA A 9 -1.84 -17.18 2.54
CA ALA A 9 -0.50 -17.63 2.89
C ALA A 9 0.41 -16.48 3.34
N GLN A 10 0.34 -15.32 2.68
CA GLN A 10 1.08 -14.12 3.10
C GLN A 10 0.67 -13.63 4.50
N VAL A 11 -0.63 -13.61 4.80
CA VAL A 11 -1.12 -13.25 6.14
C VAL A 11 -0.57 -14.21 7.21
N LEU A 12 -0.63 -15.52 6.95
CA LEU A 12 -0.09 -16.52 7.87
C LEU A 12 1.41 -16.34 8.10
N ARG A 13 2.17 -16.08 7.03
CA ARG A 13 3.61 -15.80 7.12
C ARG A 13 3.92 -14.57 7.96
N ALA A 14 3.15 -13.50 7.80
CA ALA A 14 3.31 -12.28 8.61
C ALA A 14 3.05 -12.56 10.10
N VAL A 15 2.01 -13.34 10.42
CA VAL A 15 1.71 -13.77 11.80
C VAL A 15 2.85 -14.62 12.38
N GLU A 16 3.34 -15.60 11.62
CA GLU A 16 4.47 -16.45 12.02
C GLU A 16 5.73 -15.63 12.31
N ALA A 17 6.06 -14.67 11.45
CA ALA A 17 7.23 -13.81 11.61
C ALA A 17 7.11 -12.88 12.83
N GLN A 18 5.94 -12.28 13.07
CA GLN A 18 5.70 -11.47 14.27
C GLN A 18 5.76 -12.31 15.54
N ALA A 19 5.20 -13.52 15.53
CA ALA A 19 5.28 -14.45 16.66
C ALA A 19 6.73 -14.86 16.99
N ALA A 20 7.61 -14.86 15.99
CA ALA A 20 9.06 -15.06 16.16
C ALA A 20 9.80 -13.79 16.64
N GLY A 21 9.11 -12.66 16.82
CA GLY A 21 9.68 -11.40 17.32
C GLY A 21 10.21 -10.47 16.22
N HIS A 22 9.88 -10.69 14.96
CA HIS A 22 10.30 -9.83 13.86
C HIS A 22 9.30 -8.70 13.59
N LEU A 23 9.82 -7.53 13.22
CA LEU A 23 9.03 -6.50 12.54
C LEU A 23 8.77 -6.95 11.10
N VAL A 24 7.57 -6.67 10.60
CA VAL A 24 7.12 -7.13 9.28
C VAL A 24 6.64 -5.94 8.46
N ASN A 25 7.22 -5.80 7.28
CA ASN A 25 6.73 -4.91 6.23
C ASN A 25 6.26 -5.76 5.03
N VAL A 26 5.11 -5.42 4.46
CA VAL A 26 4.53 -6.14 3.31
C VAL A 26 4.40 -5.19 2.12
N ASP A 27 4.95 -5.62 0.99
CA ASP A 27 4.94 -4.86 -0.25
C ASP A 27 4.00 -5.50 -1.26
N TYR A 28 3.02 -4.74 -1.75
CA TYR A 28 2.22 -5.12 -2.91
C TYR A 28 2.87 -4.54 -4.17
N LEU A 29 3.71 -5.35 -4.79
CA LEU A 29 4.42 -4.99 -6.02
C LEU A 29 3.43 -4.91 -7.18
N GLY A 30 3.41 -3.77 -7.85
CA GLY A 30 2.71 -3.57 -9.10
C GLY A 30 3.43 -2.57 -9.99
N GLU A 31 2.89 -2.36 -11.18
CA GLU A 31 3.45 -1.41 -12.14
C GLU A 31 2.87 -0.02 -11.92
N SER A 32 3.63 1.00 -12.33
CA SER A 32 3.13 2.37 -12.39
C SER A 32 1.82 2.41 -13.20
N CYS A 33 0.75 2.86 -12.56
CA CYS A 33 -0.58 2.91 -13.12
C CYS A 33 -0.77 4.22 -13.91
N ARG A 34 -1.32 4.09 -15.12
CA ARG A 34 -1.62 5.22 -16.03
C ARG A 34 -3.10 5.33 -16.37
N ASP A 35 -3.94 4.68 -15.56
CA ASP A 35 -5.38 4.61 -15.72
C ASP A 35 -6.05 4.86 -14.36
N ALA A 36 -7.00 5.79 -14.31
CA ALA A 36 -7.62 6.21 -13.05
C ALA A 36 -8.42 5.08 -12.39
N ASP A 37 -9.19 4.32 -13.18
CA ASP A 37 -10.03 3.23 -12.67
C ASP A 37 -9.15 2.10 -12.12
N ARG A 38 -8.06 1.79 -12.81
CA ARG A 38 -7.06 0.84 -12.31
C ARG A 38 -6.38 1.36 -11.05
N ALA A 39 -6.00 2.63 -10.96
CA ALA A 39 -5.41 3.19 -9.74
C ALA A 39 -6.35 3.05 -8.52
N VAL A 40 -7.64 3.30 -8.71
CA VAL A 40 -8.67 3.08 -7.68
C VAL A 40 -8.81 1.60 -7.33
N ALA A 41 -8.74 0.70 -8.32
CA ALA A 41 -8.80 -0.74 -8.10
C ALA A 41 -7.57 -1.27 -7.34
N GLU A 42 -6.36 -0.85 -7.70
CA GLU A 42 -5.13 -1.21 -6.98
C GLU A 42 -5.15 -0.64 -5.55
N THR A 43 -5.72 0.56 -5.35
CA THR A 43 -5.95 1.15 -4.02
C THR A 43 -6.82 0.24 -3.14
N GLN A 44 -7.82 -0.47 -3.70
CA GLN A 44 -8.63 -1.40 -2.90
C GLN A 44 -7.79 -2.57 -2.35
N VAL A 45 -6.74 -3.00 -3.06
CA VAL A 45 -5.85 -4.06 -2.57
C VAL A 45 -5.12 -3.63 -1.30
N PHE A 46 -4.68 -2.37 -1.23
CA PHE A 46 -4.05 -1.81 -0.03
C PHE A 46 -5.04 -1.66 1.13
N LEU A 47 -6.28 -1.24 0.86
CA LEU A 47 -7.33 -1.14 1.87
C LEU A 47 -7.69 -2.53 2.44
N ASP A 48 -7.76 -3.55 1.60
CA ASP A 48 -7.93 -4.93 2.02
C ASP A 48 -6.75 -5.40 2.88
N ALA A 49 -5.51 -5.09 2.46
CA ALA A 49 -4.31 -5.44 3.22
C ALA A 49 -4.30 -4.78 4.61
N ALA A 50 -4.74 -3.52 4.72
CA ALA A 50 -4.86 -2.79 5.98
C ALA A 50 -5.83 -3.45 6.98
N THR A 51 -6.71 -4.35 6.54
CA THR A 51 -7.62 -5.09 7.43
C THR A 51 -7.21 -6.56 7.62
N ARG A 52 -6.56 -7.18 6.63
CA ARG A 52 -6.24 -8.61 6.61
C ARG A 52 -4.89 -8.96 7.21
N LEU A 53 -3.86 -8.13 7.00
CA LEU A 53 -2.54 -8.35 7.62
C LEU A 53 -2.63 -8.17 9.12
N PRO A 54 -1.81 -8.82 9.96
CA PRO A 54 -1.89 -8.60 11.40
C PRO A 54 -1.54 -7.14 11.78
N ALA A 55 -2.06 -6.67 12.91
CA ALA A 55 -1.71 -5.36 13.46
C ALA A 55 -0.21 -5.30 13.79
N GLY A 56 0.38 -4.10 13.76
CA GLY A 56 1.82 -3.90 13.95
C GLY A 56 2.68 -4.24 12.74
N CYS A 57 2.07 -4.59 11.59
CA CYS A 57 2.77 -4.61 10.31
C CYS A 57 2.87 -3.21 9.70
N ALA A 58 3.89 -3.00 8.89
CA ALA A 58 3.95 -1.92 7.91
C ALA A 58 3.49 -2.41 6.53
N ILE A 59 2.92 -1.51 5.74
CA ILE A 59 2.55 -1.73 4.35
C ILE A 59 3.25 -0.66 3.52
N SER A 60 4.11 -1.06 2.58
CA SER A 60 4.74 -0.11 1.66
C SER A 60 4.02 -0.04 0.33
N LEU A 61 4.00 1.17 -0.24
CA LEU A 61 3.41 1.43 -1.54
C LEU A 61 4.22 2.46 -2.34
N ASP A 62 4.02 2.40 -3.65
CA ASP A 62 4.53 3.37 -4.61
C ASP A 62 3.36 4.30 -5.00
N LEU A 63 3.56 5.61 -4.94
CA LEU A 63 2.52 6.58 -5.31
C LEU A 63 2.13 6.44 -6.78
N SER A 64 3.07 6.06 -7.65
CA SER A 64 2.79 5.79 -9.05
C SER A 64 1.91 4.58 -9.29
N HIS A 65 1.82 3.65 -8.34
CA HIS A 65 0.92 2.51 -8.41
C HIS A 65 -0.54 2.94 -8.14
N ILE A 66 -0.73 3.98 -7.32
CA ILE A 66 -2.06 4.45 -6.88
C ILE A 66 -2.51 5.76 -7.54
N GLY A 67 -1.81 6.22 -8.58
CA GLY A 67 -2.31 7.28 -9.47
C GLY A 67 -1.38 8.45 -9.75
N LEU A 68 -0.15 8.49 -9.22
CA LEU A 68 0.71 9.67 -9.38
C LEU A 68 1.04 10.00 -10.86
N ALA A 69 1.11 8.99 -11.72
CA ALA A 69 1.34 9.18 -13.15
C ALA A 69 0.05 9.56 -13.93
N VAL A 70 -1.10 9.56 -13.28
CA VAL A 70 -2.40 9.96 -13.83
C VAL A 70 -2.72 11.39 -13.40
N ASP A 71 -2.77 11.61 -12.08
CA ASP A 71 -3.13 12.87 -11.44
C ASP A 71 -2.60 12.87 -9.99
N PRO A 72 -1.80 13.88 -9.59
CA PRO A 72 -1.33 14.01 -8.21
C PRO A 72 -2.46 14.05 -7.16
N ASP A 73 -3.60 14.67 -7.48
CA ASP A 73 -4.71 14.77 -6.53
C ASP A 73 -5.38 13.39 -6.33
N LEU A 74 -5.51 12.59 -7.40
CA LEU A 74 -5.96 11.20 -7.30
C LEU A 74 -5.02 10.36 -6.43
N ALA A 75 -3.71 10.52 -6.62
CA ALA A 75 -2.71 9.80 -5.83
C ALA A 75 -2.78 10.19 -4.35
N LEU A 76 -2.93 11.49 -4.07
CA LEU A 76 -3.07 12.01 -2.71
C LEU A 76 -4.35 11.48 -2.04
N ASP A 77 -5.49 11.54 -2.72
CA ASP A 77 -6.76 11.03 -2.20
C ASP A 77 -6.69 9.52 -1.88
N ASN A 78 -6.10 8.74 -2.78
CA ASN A 78 -5.89 7.30 -2.55
C ASN A 78 -4.91 7.05 -1.39
N ALA A 79 -3.81 7.80 -1.32
CA ALA A 79 -2.84 7.69 -0.22
C ALA A 79 -3.47 8.03 1.13
N LEU A 80 -4.28 9.09 1.22
CA LEU A 80 -5.00 9.48 2.43
C LEU A 80 -5.98 8.41 2.89
N ARG A 81 -6.70 7.77 1.96
CA ARG A 81 -7.60 6.65 2.26
C ARG A 81 -6.83 5.47 2.85
N ILE A 82 -5.68 5.12 2.27
CA ILE A 82 -4.83 4.03 2.76
C ILE A 82 -4.25 4.38 4.14
N ALA A 83 -3.67 5.58 4.29
CA ALA A 83 -3.09 6.06 5.55
C ALA A 83 -4.12 6.04 6.68
N ARG A 84 -5.37 6.45 6.40
CA ARG A 84 -6.45 6.37 7.37
C ARG A 84 -6.77 4.93 7.74
N ALA A 85 -6.91 4.05 6.76
CA ALA A 85 -7.23 2.65 6.99
C ALA A 85 -6.14 1.93 7.79
N THR A 86 -4.86 2.16 7.50
CA THR A 86 -3.75 1.57 8.26
C THR A 86 -3.70 2.12 9.68
N ALA A 87 -3.84 3.43 9.87
CA ALA A 87 -3.87 4.03 11.19
C ALA A 87 -5.03 3.51 12.06
N ASP A 88 -6.24 3.45 11.50
CA ASP A 88 -7.44 2.99 12.22
C ASP A 88 -7.36 1.52 12.65
N THR A 89 -6.53 0.73 11.97
CA THR A 89 -6.35 -0.69 12.27
C THR A 89 -5.00 -0.99 12.93
N GLY A 90 -4.17 0.00 13.23
CA GLY A 90 -2.89 -0.20 13.93
C GLY A 90 -1.82 -0.85 13.05
N ARG A 91 -1.80 -0.53 11.75
CA ARG A 91 -0.68 -0.77 10.84
C ARG A 91 0.01 0.55 10.48
N GLU A 92 1.23 0.48 10.00
CA GLU A 92 1.94 1.61 9.44
C GLU A 92 1.78 1.63 7.91
N MET A 93 1.73 2.83 7.33
CA MET A 93 1.89 3.02 5.89
C MET A 93 3.27 3.60 5.63
N VAL A 94 3.97 3.04 4.66
CA VAL A 94 5.28 3.51 4.20
C VAL A 94 5.14 3.90 2.73
N ILE A 95 5.63 5.09 2.38
CA ILE A 95 5.74 5.51 0.98
C ILE A 95 7.15 5.19 0.51
N SER A 96 7.28 4.30 -0.47
CA SER A 96 8.56 3.94 -1.07
C SER A 96 9.17 5.14 -1.80
N ALA A 97 10.49 5.24 -1.76
CA ALA A 97 11.21 6.17 -2.64
C ALA A 97 11.19 5.61 -4.08
N GLU A 98 10.64 6.38 -5.01
CA GLU A 98 10.63 6.08 -6.44
C GLU A 98 11.74 6.89 -7.18
N GLY A 99 11.66 6.96 -8.52
CA GLY A 99 12.55 7.80 -9.32
C GLY A 99 12.62 9.24 -8.78
N SER A 100 13.79 9.88 -8.90
CA SER A 100 14.05 11.21 -8.33
C SER A 100 13.09 12.30 -8.84
N ASP A 101 12.51 12.10 -10.03
CA ASP A 101 11.49 12.96 -10.64
C ASP A 101 10.15 12.96 -9.87
N ARG A 102 9.95 12.02 -8.94
CA ARG A 102 8.69 11.87 -8.17
C ARG A 102 8.82 12.29 -6.70
N ALA A 103 10.01 12.65 -6.24
CA ALA A 103 10.27 12.95 -4.83
C ALA A 103 9.51 14.20 -4.34
N ASP A 104 9.40 15.24 -5.17
CA ASP A 104 8.73 16.50 -4.81
C ASP A 104 7.22 16.50 -5.09
N ALA A 105 6.72 15.48 -5.80
CA ALA A 105 5.35 15.46 -6.32
C ALA A 105 4.27 15.21 -5.27
N ALA A 106 4.66 14.87 -4.03
CA ALA A 106 3.73 14.67 -2.91
C ALA A 106 3.54 15.93 -2.04
N GLY A 107 4.22 17.04 -2.36
CA GLY A 107 4.06 18.31 -1.66
C GLY A 107 2.86 19.12 -2.18
N PRO A 108 2.17 19.91 -1.33
CA PRO A 108 1.13 20.81 -1.80
C PRO A 108 1.76 21.93 -2.66
N ASN A 109 1.13 22.23 -3.81
CA ASN A 109 1.37 23.46 -4.57
C ASN A 109 0.68 24.66 -3.93
#